data_AF-A0A0K8TIR7-F1
#
_entry.id   AF-A0A0K8TIR7-F1
#
_cell.length_a   1.000
_cell.length_b   1.000
_cell.length_c   1.000
_cell.angle_alpha   90.00
_cell.angle_beta   90.00
_cell.angle_gamma   90.00
#
_symmetry.space_group_name_H-M   'P 1'
#
loop_
_entity.id
_entity.type
_entity.pdbx_description
1 polymer ?
#
loop_
_entity_poly.entity_id
_entity_poly.type
_entity_poly.pdbx_seq_one_letter_code
_entity_poly.pdbx_strand_id
1 'polypeptide(L)'
;LLRSPDSGIFTIFSSLLILCSPHWIELPCLKSFRSKFVEVPSNVSFSSCMLPVRQLLSFLTFFSTLLIMANGNSTNLILYLHNYSFYAQKVMLALNEKKLSFQSHVIDITKGKQYDTWYLEKINPRGEVPVLNDTTKLIPDSARIIDYLEDNFSNEQHPRLTPLEPIQRQKTERFREMIDKIPGNTVTMGALYHTQYVANPKLPFIGPVRSMMKSSFEKTGENLREIAQTKPDSVKEVLLKKADEFNKTYATVTNKEKFDELMAQVGMTLDAVEEQLKNGRQKPTDWLIHKDFTTADVSLTTLLYRLDIVGLSDHLFPKDGRPQVHDYFGRVQQRPAFKESFPGLFYHFKAFFGFQ
;
A
#
# COMPACT_ATOMS: atom_id res chain seq x y z
N LEU A 1 -7.08 14.23 53.65
CA LEU A 1 -7.56 15.58 53.26
C LEU A 1 -6.90 15.97 51.93
N LEU A 2 -7.69 15.90 50.85
CA LEU A 2 -7.67 16.66 49.59
C LEU A 2 -6.37 16.91 48.77
N ARG A 3 -6.46 16.48 47.49
CA ARG A 3 -5.95 17.04 46.20
C ARG A 3 -4.54 16.66 45.66
N SER A 4 -4.55 16.26 44.37
CA SER A 4 -3.43 16.14 43.39
C SER A 4 -3.30 17.44 42.55
N PRO A 5 -2.52 17.54 41.43
CA PRO A 5 -1.39 16.76 40.86
C PRO A 5 -0.20 17.67 40.39
N ASP A 6 0.75 17.14 39.60
CA ASP A 6 1.72 17.81 38.69
C ASP A 6 3.20 17.99 39.11
N SER A 7 4.05 17.01 38.74
CA SER A 7 5.48 17.24 38.44
C SER A 7 6.13 16.03 37.76
N GLY A 8 5.99 15.90 36.44
CA GLY A 8 6.56 14.80 35.65
C GLY A 8 7.33 15.22 34.39
N ILE A 9 7.83 16.46 34.33
CA ILE A 9 8.42 17.06 33.10
C ILE A 9 9.89 17.51 33.27
N PHE A 10 10.50 17.38 34.46
CA PHE A 10 11.83 17.98 34.72
C PHE A 10 13.06 17.10 34.44
N THR A 11 12.93 15.90 33.90
CA THR A 11 14.06 14.94 33.81
C THR A 11 14.60 14.67 32.38
N ILE A 12 14.37 15.55 31.40
CA ILE A 12 14.86 15.34 30.02
C ILE A 12 15.86 16.41 29.54
N PHE A 13 16.15 17.45 30.34
CA PHE A 13 16.97 18.58 29.87
C PHE A 13 18.49 18.51 30.17
N SER A 14 19.01 17.45 30.78
CA SER A 14 20.46 17.36 31.09
C SER A 14 21.29 16.52 30.12
N SER A 15 20.71 15.93 29.07
CA SER A 15 21.43 14.94 28.23
C SER A 15 21.73 15.38 26.80
N LEU A 16 21.38 16.61 26.39
CA LEU A 16 21.56 17.07 25.00
C LEU A 16 22.74 18.03 24.77
N LEU A 17 23.63 18.19 25.75
CA LEU A 17 24.71 19.19 25.72
C LEU A 17 26.13 18.61 25.66
N ILE A 18 26.26 17.33 25.28
CA ILE A 18 27.56 16.69 25.09
C ILE A 18 27.54 16.04 23.70
N LEU A 19 28.04 16.77 22.70
CA LEU A 19 28.68 16.27 21.47
C LEU A 19 29.03 17.51 20.60
N CYS A 20 30.06 18.25 21.00
CA CYS A 20 30.70 19.25 20.14
C CYS A 20 32.11 18.75 19.78
N SER A 21 32.31 18.40 18.51
CA SER A 21 33.63 18.18 17.88
C SER A 21 33.90 19.33 16.88
N PRO A 22 35.15 19.78 16.67
CA PRO A 22 35.41 21.15 16.23
C PRO A 22 35.80 21.23 14.75
N HIS A 23 34.93 20.94 13.79
CA HIS A 23 35.17 21.29 12.38
C HIS A 23 33.86 21.83 11.76
N TRP A 24 33.77 23.16 11.64
CA TRP A 24 32.64 23.84 11.01
C TRP A 24 32.95 24.20 9.55
N ILE A 25 32.08 23.78 8.64
CA ILE A 25 31.89 24.43 7.34
C ILE A 25 31.05 25.68 7.60
N GLU A 26 31.59 26.86 7.34
CA GLU A 26 30.87 28.13 7.50
C GLU A 26 29.78 28.28 6.43
N LEU A 27 28.52 28.13 6.83
CA LEU A 27 27.37 28.55 6.01
C LEU A 27 27.01 30.02 6.31
N PRO A 28 26.83 30.89 5.29
CA PRO A 28 26.62 32.34 5.45
C PRO A 28 25.41 32.76 6.31
N CYS A 29 24.46 31.85 6.56
CA CYS A 29 23.24 32.10 7.33
C CYS A 29 23.50 32.37 8.83
N LEU A 30 24.60 31.84 9.39
CA LEU A 30 24.90 31.95 10.83
C LEU A 30 25.50 33.32 11.26
N LYS A 31 25.91 34.18 10.33
CA LYS A 31 26.41 35.53 10.65
C LYS A 31 25.34 36.45 11.24
N SER A 32 24.08 36.26 10.87
CA SER A 32 22.95 37.05 11.40
C SER A 32 22.59 36.68 12.85
N PHE A 33 23.00 35.50 13.32
CA PHE A 33 22.66 35.01 14.65
C PHE A 33 23.66 35.43 15.74
N ARG A 34 24.91 35.74 15.36
CA ARG A 34 25.98 36.08 16.31
C ARG A 34 25.85 37.50 16.89
N SER A 35 25.09 38.40 16.24
CA SER A 35 24.93 39.79 16.69
C SER A 35 23.85 40.01 17.75
N LYS A 36 23.13 38.97 18.18
CA LYS A 36 22.03 39.07 19.15
C LYS A 36 22.35 38.60 20.58
N PHE A 37 23.57 38.12 20.84
CA PHE A 37 24.01 37.80 22.20
C PHE A 37 24.94 38.90 22.71
N VAL A 38 24.34 39.86 23.43
CA VAL A 38 25.06 40.80 24.29
C VAL A 38 25.61 40.01 25.48
N GLU A 39 26.86 40.27 25.84
CA GLU A 39 27.53 39.72 27.03
C GLU A 39 26.67 39.94 28.29
N VAL A 40 26.34 38.86 29.00
CA VAL A 40 25.67 38.95 30.30
C VAL A 40 26.76 38.86 31.38
N PRO A 41 26.94 39.87 32.24
CA PRO A 41 27.91 39.80 33.32
C PRO A 41 27.48 38.79 34.38
N SER A 42 28.47 38.17 35.03
CA SER A 42 28.31 37.20 36.11
C SER A 42 27.77 37.87 37.38
N ASN A 43 26.46 38.07 37.44
CA ASN A 43 25.60 38.04 38.64
C ASN A 43 24.19 38.51 38.27
N VAL A 44 23.33 37.59 37.80
CA VAL A 44 21.88 37.81 37.74
C VAL A 44 21.15 36.54 38.19
N SER A 45 20.24 36.73 39.15
CA SER A 45 19.33 35.75 39.73
C SER A 45 18.42 35.09 38.67
N PHE A 46 18.30 33.76 38.70
CA PHE A 46 17.37 32.97 37.88
C PHE A 46 15.93 33.17 38.34
N SER A 47 15.32 34.28 37.95
CA SER A 47 13.87 34.41 37.94
C SER A 47 13.49 35.27 36.76
N SER A 48 13.09 34.60 35.67
CA SER A 48 12.40 35.08 34.45
C SER A 48 13.16 34.72 33.17
N CYS A 49 13.09 33.45 32.78
CA CYS A 49 13.33 33.06 31.40
C CYS A 49 12.29 32.00 31.00
N MET A 50 11.01 32.41 30.98
CA MET A 50 10.00 31.66 30.25
C MET A 50 10.08 32.11 28.79
N LEU A 51 10.79 31.34 27.97
CA LEU A 51 10.56 31.36 26.52
C LEU A 51 9.09 30.97 26.30
N PRO A 52 8.28 31.79 25.61
CA PRO A 52 6.89 31.46 25.40
C PRO A 52 6.80 30.11 24.68
N VAL A 53 5.93 29.21 25.15
CA VAL A 53 5.72 27.84 24.64
C VAL A 53 5.63 27.78 23.11
N ARG A 54 5.14 28.86 22.48
CA ARG A 54 5.08 29.06 21.03
C ARG A 54 6.44 29.04 20.32
N GLN A 55 7.49 29.60 20.94
CA GLN A 55 8.85 29.59 20.37
C GLN A 55 9.51 28.22 20.54
N LEU A 56 9.29 27.52 21.65
CA LEU A 56 9.76 26.14 21.86
C LEU A 56 9.13 25.16 20.86
N LEU A 57 7.83 25.30 20.59
CA LEU A 57 7.14 24.58 19.51
C LEU A 57 7.74 24.91 18.14
N SER A 58 8.00 26.21 17.87
CA SER A 58 8.61 26.63 16.61
C SER A 58 10.03 26.08 16.44
N PHE A 59 10.83 26.00 17.52
CA PHE A 59 12.18 25.42 17.52
C PHE A 59 12.15 23.91 17.33
N LEU A 60 11.22 23.19 17.98
CA LEU A 60 11.02 21.74 17.80
C LEU A 60 10.53 21.40 16.39
N THR A 61 9.63 22.21 15.80
CA THR A 61 9.22 22.03 14.41
C THR A 61 10.36 22.36 13.45
N PHE A 62 11.19 23.35 13.76
CA PHE A 62 12.32 23.71 12.90
C PHE A 62 13.40 22.61 12.94
N PHE A 63 13.69 22.05 14.12
CA PHE A 63 14.61 20.92 14.26
C PHE A 63 14.05 19.62 13.70
N SER A 64 12.75 19.33 13.81
CA SER A 64 12.16 18.15 13.17
C SER A 64 12.22 18.27 11.64
N THR A 65 11.93 19.46 11.10
CA THR A 65 12.04 19.73 9.66
C THR A 65 13.49 19.68 9.20
N LEU A 66 14.44 20.17 10.00
CA LEU A 66 15.87 20.11 9.68
C LEU A 66 16.43 18.68 9.80
N LEU A 67 15.94 17.85 10.73
CA LEU A 67 16.27 16.43 10.82
C LEU A 67 15.69 15.64 9.63
N ILE A 68 14.48 15.99 9.17
CA ILE A 68 13.86 15.44 7.96
C ILE A 68 14.64 15.84 6.71
N MET A 69 15.19 17.06 6.67
CA MET A 69 16.01 17.54 5.55
C MET A 69 17.47 17.02 5.61
N ALA A 70 17.97 16.67 6.79
CA ALA A 70 19.32 16.11 7.00
C ALA A 70 19.37 14.58 6.80
N ASN A 71 18.24 13.88 6.98
CA ASN A 71 18.06 12.52 6.51
C ASN A 71 17.56 12.57 5.07
N GLY A 72 18.46 12.41 4.09
CA GLY A 72 18.15 12.46 2.64
C GLY A 72 17.23 11.34 2.12
N ASN A 73 16.04 11.16 2.73
CA ASN A 73 15.13 10.05 2.50
C ASN A 73 13.67 10.47 2.23
N SER A 74 13.42 11.74 1.90
CA SER A 74 12.13 12.16 1.36
C SER A 74 12.05 11.80 -0.12
N THR A 75 11.77 10.55 -0.42
CA THR A 75 11.41 10.14 -1.78
C THR A 75 10.10 10.87 -2.15
N ASN A 76 10.11 11.62 -3.27
CA ASN A 76 8.95 12.38 -3.77
C ASN A 76 7.93 11.46 -4.47
N LEU A 77 7.66 10.30 -3.88
CA LEU A 77 6.75 9.31 -4.42
C LEU A 77 5.31 9.63 -4.00
N ILE A 78 4.42 9.75 -4.98
CA ILE A 78 2.98 9.87 -4.75
C ILE A 78 2.31 8.66 -5.38
N LEU A 79 1.49 7.94 -4.60
CA LEU A 79 0.72 6.81 -5.07
C LEU A 79 -0.76 7.17 -5.16
N TYR A 80 -1.28 7.27 -6.39
CA TYR A 80 -2.72 7.40 -6.64
C TYR A 80 -3.37 6.03 -6.46
N LEU A 81 -4.21 5.86 -5.45
CA LEU A 81 -4.69 4.55 -5.04
C LEU A 81 -6.11 4.54 -4.50
N HIS A 82 -6.67 3.35 -4.34
CA HIS A 82 -7.78 3.10 -3.44
C HIS A 82 -7.40 1.96 -2.48
N ASN A 83 -7.64 2.11 -1.18
CA ASN A 83 -7.14 1.18 -0.15
C ASN A 83 -7.70 -0.25 -0.28
N TYR A 84 -8.82 -0.43 -0.98
CA TYR A 84 -9.41 -1.75 -1.28
C TYR A 84 -9.13 -2.26 -2.70
N SER A 85 -8.39 -1.52 -3.53
CA SER A 85 -8.01 -2.00 -4.86
C SER A 85 -6.95 -3.10 -4.73
N PHE A 86 -7.20 -4.25 -5.36
CA PHE A 86 -6.29 -5.40 -5.37
C PHE A 86 -4.89 -5.01 -5.85
N TYR A 87 -4.81 -4.33 -7.00
CA TYR A 87 -3.54 -3.93 -7.60
C TYR A 87 -2.85 -2.82 -6.80
N ALA A 88 -3.61 -1.96 -6.12
CA ALA A 88 -3.03 -0.94 -5.25
C ALA A 88 -2.41 -1.56 -4.00
N GLN A 89 -3.09 -2.53 -3.37
CA GLN A 89 -2.57 -3.27 -2.23
C GLN A 89 -1.26 -3.99 -2.55
N LYS A 90 -1.15 -4.53 -3.77
CA LYS A 90 0.10 -5.12 -4.27
C LYS A 90 1.27 -4.13 -4.25
N VAL A 91 1.05 -2.92 -4.77
CA VAL A 91 2.08 -1.86 -4.80
C VAL A 91 2.39 -1.33 -3.39
N MET A 92 1.37 -1.16 -2.54
CA MET A 92 1.58 -0.76 -1.14
C MET A 92 2.43 -1.79 -0.39
N LEU A 93 2.20 -3.08 -0.62
CA LEU A 93 3.02 -4.14 -0.03
C LEU A 93 4.47 -4.05 -0.50
N ALA A 94 4.70 -3.86 -1.80
CA ALA A 94 6.06 -3.67 -2.32
C ALA A 94 6.75 -2.44 -1.72
N LEU A 95 6.08 -1.27 -1.67
CA LEU A 95 6.63 -0.05 -1.09
C LEU A 95 6.99 -0.22 0.38
N ASN A 96 6.12 -0.84 1.17
CA ASN A 96 6.33 -1.06 2.60
C ASN A 96 7.44 -2.09 2.87
N GLU A 97 7.50 -3.18 2.11
CA GLU A 97 8.61 -4.15 2.20
C GLU A 97 9.96 -3.51 1.85
N LYS A 98 9.96 -2.60 0.86
CA LYS A 98 11.13 -1.79 0.48
C LYS A 98 11.40 -0.60 1.42
N LYS A 99 10.57 -0.40 2.44
CA LYS A 99 10.67 0.72 3.40
C LYS A 99 10.74 2.09 2.71
N LEU A 100 10.01 2.23 1.60
CA LEU A 100 9.93 3.49 0.87
C LEU A 100 8.83 4.36 1.47
N SER A 101 9.18 5.61 1.78
CA SER A 101 8.17 6.61 2.14
C SER A 101 7.41 7.05 0.88
N PHE A 102 6.11 7.24 0.98
CA PHE A 102 5.30 7.74 -0.12
C PHE A 102 4.07 8.47 0.41
N GLN A 103 3.58 9.42 -0.38
CA GLN A 103 2.30 10.08 -0.13
C GLN A 103 1.17 9.31 -0.82
N SER A 104 0.14 8.94 -0.07
CA SER A 104 -1.07 8.36 -0.65
C SER A 104 -2.02 9.47 -1.15
N HIS A 105 -2.43 9.39 -2.41
CA HIS A 105 -3.53 10.19 -2.96
C HIS A 105 -4.72 9.27 -3.24
N VAL A 106 -5.72 9.28 -2.34
CA VAL A 106 -6.84 8.35 -2.41
C VAL A 106 -7.85 8.79 -3.48
N ILE A 107 -8.08 7.92 -4.47
CA ILE A 107 -9.12 8.06 -5.49
C ILE A 107 -10.32 7.23 -5.07
N ASP A 108 -11.45 7.89 -4.80
CA ASP A 108 -12.71 7.21 -4.45
C ASP A 108 -13.32 6.53 -5.69
N ILE A 109 -12.93 5.29 -5.92
CA ILE A 109 -13.41 4.49 -7.05
C ILE A 109 -14.87 4.08 -6.92
N THR A 110 -15.43 4.13 -5.71
CA THR A 110 -16.85 3.82 -5.46
C THR A 110 -17.76 4.93 -5.99
N LYS A 111 -17.24 6.15 -6.08
CA LYS A 111 -17.90 7.31 -6.69
C LYS A 111 -17.42 7.60 -8.11
N GLY A 112 -16.63 6.72 -8.72
CA GLY A 112 -16.13 6.88 -10.08
C GLY A 112 -15.12 8.03 -10.24
N LYS A 113 -14.39 8.44 -9.19
CA LYS A 113 -13.44 9.57 -9.26
C LYS A 113 -12.26 9.38 -10.21
N GLN A 114 -11.92 8.14 -10.52
CA GLN A 114 -10.97 7.77 -11.58
C GLN A 114 -11.47 8.12 -12.99
N TYR A 115 -12.73 8.52 -13.15
CA TYR A 115 -13.35 8.99 -14.39
C TYR A 115 -13.50 10.52 -14.46
N ASP A 116 -13.01 11.23 -13.45
CA ASP A 116 -12.94 12.69 -13.54
C ASP A 116 -11.93 13.10 -14.62
N THR A 117 -12.25 14.17 -15.35
CA THR A 117 -11.48 14.64 -16.52
C THR A 117 -10.01 14.85 -16.18
N TRP A 118 -9.71 15.44 -15.03
CA TRP A 118 -8.33 15.67 -14.60
C TRP A 118 -7.54 14.36 -14.43
N TYR A 119 -8.18 13.29 -13.98
CA TYR A 119 -7.51 12.01 -13.77
C TYR A 119 -7.21 11.33 -15.10
N LEU A 120 -8.21 11.28 -15.99
CA LEU A 120 -8.07 10.67 -17.31
C LEU A 120 -7.08 11.42 -18.20
N GLU A 121 -7.09 12.76 -18.17
CA GLU A 121 -6.22 13.57 -19.02
C GLU A 121 -4.79 13.70 -18.46
N LYS A 122 -4.62 13.76 -17.14
CA LYS A 122 -3.32 14.09 -16.53
C LYS A 122 -2.63 12.94 -15.81
N ILE A 123 -3.37 11.93 -15.34
CA ILE A 123 -2.81 10.87 -14.49
C ILE A 123 -2.77 9.53 -15.21
N ASN A 124 -3.92 9.02 -15.64
CA ASN A 124 -4.01 7.75 -16.34
C ASN A 124 -5.25 7.69 -17.25
N PRO A 125 -5.07 7.70 -18.58
CA PRO A 125 -6.19 7.65 -19.52
C PRO A 125 -6.97 6.33 -19.47
N ARG A 126 -6.47 5.28 -18.79
CA ARG A 126 -7.25 4.05 -18.55
C ARG A 126 -8.28 4.20 -17.42
N GLY A 127 -8.17 5.26 -16.61
CA GLY A 127 -9.04 5.46 -15.44
C GLY A 127 -8.93 4.30 -14.45
N GLU A 128 -7.70 3.88 -14.15
CA GLU A 128 -7.38 2.75 -13.28
C GLU A 128 -6.37 3.17 -12.21
N VAL A 129 -6.48 2.57 -11.03
CA VAL A 129 -5.50 2.66 -9.94
C VAL A 129 -4.83 1.29 -9.73
N PRO A 130 -3.56 1.24 -9.30
CA PRO A 130 -2.71 2.36 -8.87
C PRO A 130 -1.95 3.06 -10.00
N VAL A 131 -1.47 4.27 -9.70
CA VAL A 131 -0.47 4.99 -10.51
C VAL A 131 0.59 5.57 -9.57
N LEU A 132 1.86 5.24 -9.80
CA LEU A 132 2.97 5.86 -9.09
C LEU A 132 3.39 7.12 -9.84
N ASN A 133 3.49 8.24 -9.14
CA ASN A 133 4.17 9.42 -9.61
C ASN A 133 5.51 9.55 -8.88
N ASP A 134 6.59 9.52 -9.65
CA ASP A 134 7.91 9.90 -9.18
C ASP A 134 8.31 11.20 -9.87
N THR A 135 8.16 12.31 -9.13
CA THR A 135 8.45 13.67 -9.61
C THR A 135 7.62 14.05 -10.86
N THR A 136 8.14 13.84 -12.07
CA THR A 136 7.44 14.10 -13.34
C THR A 136 6.98 12.84 -14.06
N LYS A 137 7.38 11.65 -13.57
CA LYS A 137 7.15 10.38 -14.25
C LYS A 137 5.94 9.66 -13.65
N LEU A 138 4.91 9.49 -14.48
CA LEU A 138 3.73 8.67 -14.15
C LEU A 138 3.92 7.24 -14.64
N ILE A 139 3.86 6.29 -13.71
CA ILE A 139 3.97 4.85 -13.99
C ILE A 139 2.63 4.19 -13.60
N PRO A 140 1.74 3.89 -14.55
CA PRO A 140 0.59 3.03 -14.32
C PRO A 140 1.00 1.55 -14.34
N ASP A 141 0.05 0.67 -13.99
CA ASP A 141 0.19 -0.79 -13.92
C ASP A 141 1.03 -1.28 -12.73
N SER A 142 0.43 -2.10 -11.86
CA SER A 142 1.07 -2.55 -10.63
C SER A 142 2.36 -3.36 -10.85
N ALA A 143 2.46 -4.16 -11.92
CA ALA A 143 3.66 -4.92 -12.19
C ALA A 143 4.79 -3.99 -12.64
N ARG A 144 4.48 -3.07 -13.57
CA ARG A 144 5.44 -2.05 -14.03
C ARG A 144 5.91 -1.12 -12.92
N ILE A 145 5.02 -0.76 -12.00
CA ILE A 145 5.39 0.02 -10.81
C ILE A 145 6.40 -0.77 -9.97
N ILE A 146 6.14 -2.05 -9.69
CA ILE A 146 7.06 -2.87 -8.88
C ILE A 146 8.42 -3.04 -9.58
N ASP A 147 8.44 -3.24 -10.89
CA ASP A 147 9.68 -3.30 -11.68
C ASP A 147 10.45 -1.98 -11.58
N TYR A 148 9.76 -0.85 -11.74
CA TYR A 148 10.35 0.47 -11.57
C TYR A 148 10.96 0.66 -10.17
N LEU A 149 10.27 0.18 -9.12
CA LEU A 149 10.79 0.24 -7.76
C LEU A 149 12.03 -0.64 -7.58
N GLU A 150 12.07 -1.83 -8.17
CA GLU A 150 13.25 -2.70 -8.12
C GLU A 150 14.46 -2.11 -8.85
N ASP A 151 14.23 -1.48 -10.00
CA ASP A 151 15.30 -0.89 -10.83
C ASP A 151 15.88 0.39 -10.22
N ASN A 152 15.06 1.21 -9.56
CA ASN A 152 15.45 2.57 -9.13
C ASN A 152 15.66 2.69 -7.62
N PHE A 153 15.09 1.79 -6.81
CA PHE A 153 15.08 1.88 -5.34
C PHE A 153 15.54 0.57 -4.68
N SER A 154 16.70 0.06 -5.09
CA SER A 154 17.31 -1.13 -4.49
C SER A 154 18.73 -0.83 -4.05
N ASN A 155 18.90 -0.52 -2.77
CA ASN A 155 20.17 -0.13 -2.15
C ASN A 155 20.21 -0.57 -0.67
N GLU A 156 21.19 -0.10 0.10
CA GLU A 156 21.35 -0.51 1.51
C GLU A 156 20.14 -0.13 2.40
N GLN A 157 19.43 0.96 2.07
CA GLN A 157 18.27 1.43 2.83
C GLN A 157 16.96 0.80 2.36
N HIS A 158 16.87 0.51 1.05
CA HIS A 158 15.68 -0.05 0.41
C HIS A 158 15.97 -1.48 -0.06
N PRO A 159 15.53 -2.51 0.69
CA PRO A 159 15.86 -3.88 0.37
C PRO A 159 15.36 -4.26 -1.02
N ARG A 160 16.16 -5.09 -1.68
CA ARG A 160 15.83 -5.68 -2.98
C ARG A 160 14.84 -6.83 -2.79
N LEU A 161 13.81 -6.87 -3.63
CA LEU A 161 12.80 -7.95 -3.63
C LEU A 161 13.02 -8.94 -4.78
N THR A 162 13.96 -8.70 -5.68
CA THR A 162 14.37 -9.67 -6.71
C THR A 162 15.75 -10.24 -6.41
N PRO A 163 15.92 -11.57 -6.27
CA PRO A 163 17.24 -12.17 -6.04
C PRO A 163 18.25 -11.78 -7.14
N LEU A 164 19.52 -11.62 -6.76
CA LEU A 164 20.61 -11.36 -7.72
C LEU A 164 21.09 -12.63 -8.43
N GLU A 165 20.96 -13.78 -7.77
CA GLU A 165 21.36 -15.06 -8.33
C GLU A 165 20.44 -15.42 -9.52
N PRO A 166 20.99 -15.68 -10.73
CA PRO A 166 20.21 -15.84 -11.94
C PRO A 166 19.10 -16.90 -11.89
N ILE A 167 19.35 -18.07 -11.29
CA ILE A 167 18.39 -19.17 -11.26
C ILE A 167 17.20 -18.80 -10.35
N GLN A 168 17.48 -18.27 -9.16
CA GLN A 168 16.45 -17.79 -8.24
C GLN A 168 15.68 -16.60 -8.81
N ARG A 169 16.36 -15.68 -9.51
CA ARG A 169 15.70 -14.57 -10.21
C ARG A 169 14.72 -15.09 -11.26
N GLN A 170 15.15 -15.99 -12.14
CA GLN A 170 14.29 -16.57 -13.17
C GLN A 170 13.08 -17.30 -12.55
N LYS A 171 13.31 -18.05 -11.47
CA LYS A 171 12.25 -18.75 -10.75
C LYS A 171 11.26 -17.79 -10.07
N THR A 172 11.77 -16.69 -9.52
CA THR A 172 10.96 -15.59 -8.94
C THR A 172 10.04 -15.00 -10.00
N GLU A 173 10.58 -14.59 -11.14
CA GLU A 173 9.75 -14.00 -12.21
C GLU A 173 8.74 -15.01 -12.76
N ARG A 174 9.12 -16.28 -12.96
CA ARG A 174 8.19 -17.31 -13.41
C ARG A 174 6.98 -17.47 -12.48
N PHE A 175 7.20 -17.53 -11.16
CA PHE A 175 6.10 -17.66 -10.19
C PHE A 175 5.28 -16.38 -10.10
N ARG A 176 5.93 -15.22 -10.11
CA ARG A 176 5.26 -13.92 -10.16
C ARG A 176 4.33 -13.82 -11.37
N GLU A 177 4.82 -14.11 -12.57
CA GLU A 177 4.02 -14.09 -13.81
C GLU A 177 2.84 -15.05 -13.76
N MET A 178 3.05 -16.27 -13.25
CA MET A 178 1.98 -17.26 -13.09
C MET A 178 0.88 -16.78 -12.14
N ILE A 179 1.27 -16.19 -11.01
CA ILE A 179 0.33 -15.64 -10.02
C ILE A 179 -0.39 -14.40 -10.58
N ASP A 180 0.33 -13.52 -11.27
CA ASP A 180 -0.21 -12.27 -11.83
C ASP A 180 -1.17 -12.48 -13.00
N LYS A 181 -1.15 -13.67 -13.62
CA LYS A 181 -2.18 -14.07 -14.59
C LYS A 181 -3.55 -14.24 -13.96
N ILE A 182 -3.67 -14.40 -12.65
CA ILE A 182 -4.96 -14.49 -11.97
C ILE A 182 -5.59 -13.08 -11.87
N PRO A 183 -6.73 -12.84 -12.54
CA PRO A 183 -7.37 -11.52 -12.54
C PRO A 183 -8.09 -11.25 -11.20
N GLY A 184 -7.39 -10.60 -10.25
CA GLY A 184 -7.91 -10.35 -8.90
C GLY A 184 -9.28 -9.65 -8.86
N ASN A 185 -9.56 -8.73 -9.78
CA ASN A 185 -10.88 -8.08 -9.88
C ASN A 185 -11.98 -9.06 -10.33
N THR A 186 -11.71 -9.91 -11.33
CA THR A 186 -12.66 -10.92 -11.81
C THR A 186 -12.95 -11.95 -10.72
N VAL A 187 -11.92 -12.41 -9.99
CA VAL A 187 -12.09 -13.29 -8.82
C VAL A 187 -12.96 -12.62 -7.76
N THR A 188 -12.66 -11.36 -7.42
CA THR A 188 -13.41 -10.59 -6.40
C THR A 188 -14.88 -10.44 -6.77
N MET A 189 -15.17 -10.05 -8.02
CA MET A 189 -16.54 -9.80 -8.46
C MET A 189 -17.30 -11.10 -8.68
N GLY A 190 -16.66 -12.16 -9.19
CA GLY A 190 -17.32 -13.45 -9.39
C GLY A 190 -17.71 -14.13 -8.09
N ALA A 191 -16.93 -13.95 -7.02
CA ALA A 191 -17.31 -14.42 -5.68
C ALA A 191 -18.65 -13.83 -5.20
N LEU A 192 -19.10 -12.68 -5.73
CA LEU A 192 -20.41 -12.08 -5.40
C LEU A 192 -21.59 -12.82 -6.05
N TYR A 193 -21.36 -13.52 -7.16
CA TYR A 193 -22.39 -14.25 -7.92
C TYR A 193 -22.35 -15.76 -7.67
N HIS A 194 -21.17 -16.31 -7.42
CA HIS A 194 -20.93 -17.75 -7.28
C HIS A 194 -20.70 -18.13 -5.82
N THR A 195 -21.73 -17.94 -5.00
CA THR A 195 -21.64 -18.08 -3.54
C THR A 195 -21.42 -19.51 -3.05
N GLN A 196 -21.55 -20.52 -3.92
CA GLN A 196 -21.27 -21.92 -3.58
C GLN A 196 -19.80 -22.15 -3.14
N TYR A 197 -18.89 -21.26 -3.53
CA TYR A 197 -17.48 -21.31 -3.15
C TYR A 197 -17.17 -20.50 -1.89
N VAL A 198 -18.14 -19.77 -1.33
CA VAL A 198 -17.93 -18.75 -0.30
C VAL A 198 -18.44 -19.25 1.06
N ALA A 199 -17.54 -19.37 2.04
CA ALA A 199 -17.91 -19.80 3.39
C ALA A 199 -17.80 -18.66 4.44
N ASN A 200 -16.68 -17.92 4.45
CA ASN A 200 -16.36 -16.97 5.52
C ASN A 200 -15.81 -15.63 4.99
N PRO A 201 -16.61 -14.82 4.27
CA PRO A 201 -16.14 -13.53 3.79
C PRO A 201 -15.89 -12.55 4.94
N LYS A 202 -14.82 -11.76 4.83
CA LYS A 202 -14.36 -10.82 5.86
C LYS A 202 -14.65 -9.38 5.46
N LEU A 203 -14.47 -8.43 6.38
CA LEU A 203 -14.63 -7.01 6.08
C LEU A 203 -13.68 -6.55 4.95
N PRO A 204 -14.12 -5.63 4.06
CA PRO A 204 -15.46 -5.08 4.00
C PRO A 204 -16.46 -5.98 3.24
N PHE A 205 -16.04 -7.12 2.68
CA PHE A 205 -16.81 -8.00 1.79
C PHE A 205 -17.88 -8.85 2.48
N ILE A 206 -18.56 -8.34 3.50
CA ILE A 206 -19.69 -8.99 4.17
C ILE A 206 -21.04 -8.55 3.58
N GLY A 207 -22.13 -9.24 3.92
CA GLY A 207 -23.47 -9.13 3.32
C GLY A 207 -23.88 -7.76 2.75
N PRO A 208 -24.03 -6.70 3.57
CA PRO A 208 -24.50 -5.40 3.09
C PRO A 208 -23.62 -4.78 2.01
N VAL A 209 -22.30 -4.81 2.20
CA VAL A 209 -21.34 -4.29 1.23
C VAL A 209 -21.30 -5.17 -0.01
N ARG A 210 -21.39 -6.50 0.12
CA ARG A 210 -21.47 -7.41 -1.04
C ARG A 210 -22.67 -7.07 -1.91
N SER A 211 -23.85 -6.89 -1.32
CA SER A 211 -25.07 -6.52 -2.05
C SER A 211 -24.93 -5.17 -2.74
N MET A 212 -24.35 -4.18 -2.05
CA MET A 212 -24.05 -2.87 -2.63
C MET A 212 -23.06 -2.97 -3.79
N MET A 213 -21.96 -3.70 -3.62
CA MET A 213 -20.95 -3.90 -4.66
C MET A 213 -21.53 -4.64 -5.87
N LYS A 214 -22.35 -5.67 -5.65
CA LYS A 214 -23.04 -6.41 -6.72
C LYS A 214 -23.94 -5.46 -7.52
N SER A 215 -24.83 -4.72 -6.86
CA SER A 215 -25.73 -3.77 -7.53
C SER A 215 -24.98 -2.65 -8.25
N SER A 216 -23.91 -2.12 -7.66
CA SER A 216 -23.06 -1.11 -8.30
C SER A 216 -22.36 -1.66 -9.54
N PHE A 217 -21.89 -2.92 -9.48
CA PHE A 217 -21.22 -3.58 -10.59
C PHE A 217 -22.20 -3.80 -11.75
N GLU A 218 -23.41 -4.31 -11.49
CA GLU A 218 -24.45 -4.50 -12.52
C GLU A 218 -24.73 -3.23 -13.33
N LYS A 219 -24.70 -2.06 -12.67
CA LYS A 219 -24.99 -0.75 -13.30
C LYS A 219 -23.77 -0.03 -13.87
N THR A 220 -22.54 -0.51 -13.65
CA THR A 220 -21.34 0.27 -13.97
C THR A 220 -21.23 0.61 -15.46
N GLY A 221 -21.60 -0.32 -16.35
CA GLY A 221 -21.59 -0.06 -17.80
C GLY A 221 -22.59 1.03 -18.22
N GLU A 222 -23.79 1.05 -17.66
CA GLU A 222 -24.79 2.08 -17.91
C GLU A 222 -24.33 3.43 -17.35
N ASN A 223 -23.88 3.45 -16.10
CA ASN A 223 -23.37 4.64 -15.43
C ASN A 223 -22.19 5.26 -16.20
N LEU A 224 -21.28 4.45 -16.74
CA LEU A 224 -20.17 4.94 -17.55
C LEU A 224 -20.64 5.63 -18.84
N ARG A 225 -21.67 5.08 -19.51
CA ARG A 225 -22.26 5.70 -20.71
C ARG A 225 -22.98 7.01 -20.38
N GLU A 226 -23.65 7.07 -19.24
CA GLU A 226 -24.29 8.29 -18.75
C GLU A 226 -23.24 9.38 -18.45
N ILE A 227 -22.20 9.04 -17.68
CA ILE A 227 -21.09 9.95 -17.38
C ILE A 227 -20.42 10.43 -18.69
N ALA A 228 -20.25 9.55 -19.67
CA ALA A 228 -19.64 9.92 -20.95
C ALA A 228 -20.41 11.04 -21.67
N GLN A 229 -21.73 11.15 -21.50
CA GLN A 229 -22.52 12.23 -22.13
C GLN A 229 -22.26 13.60 -21.50
N THR A 230 -21.80 13.65 -20.25
CA THR A 230 -21.58 14.91 -19.52
C THR A 230 -20.13 15.39 -19.60
N LYS A 231 -19.25 14.68 -20.30
CA LYS A 231 -17.82 14.92 -20.31
C LYS A 231 -17.33 15.40 -21.69
N PRO A 232 -16.19 16.10 -21.76
CA PRO A 232 -15.60 16.52 -23.04
C PRO A 232 -15.30 15.32 -23.96
N ASP A 233 -15.26 15.56 -25.28
CA ASP A 233 -14.99 14.51 -26.28
C ASP A 233 -13.66 13.78 -26.03
N SER A 234 -12.65 14.49 -25.51
CA SER A 234 -11.34 13.93 -25.13
C SER A 234 -11.41 12.72 -24.20
N VAL A 235 -12.43 12.66 -23.32
CA VAL A 235 -12.62 11.58 -22.35
C VAL A 235 -13.87 10.75 -22.62
N LYS A 236 -14.81 11.27 -23.42
CA LYS A 236 -16.06 10.58 -23.76
C LYS A 236 -15.82 9.22 -24.41
N GLU A 237 -14.96 9.17 -25.44
CA GLU A 237 -14.66 7.92 -26.15
C GLU A 237 -14.01 6.88 -25.23
N VAL A 238 -13.12 7.33 -24.34
CA VAL A 238 -12.47 6.48 -23.33
C VAL A 238 -13.51 5.85 -22.41
N LEU A 239 -14.48 6.63 -21.92
CA LEU A 239 -15.53 6.14 -21.04
C LEU A 239 -16.49 5.17 -21.74
N LEU A 240 -16.85 5.45 -23.00
CA LEU A 240 -17.70 4.55 -23.80
C LEU A 240 -17.00 3.21 -24.04
N LYS A 241 -15.73 3.23 -24.45
CA LYS A 241 -14.92 2.01 -24.60
C LYS A 241 -14.83 1.23 -23.30
N LYS A 242 -14.62 1.93 -22.18
CA LYS A 242 -14.56 1.29 -20.87
C LYS A 242 -15.89 0.68 -20.45
N ALA A 243 -17.01 1.29 -20.82
CA ALA A 243 -18.34 0.74 -20.61
C ALA A 243 -18.55 -0.57 -21.38
N ASP A 244 -18.02 -0.68 -22.60
CA ASP A 244 -18.07 -1.91 -23.40
C ASP A 244 -17.17 -3.01 -22.82
N GLU A 245 -15.94 -2.66 -22.43
CA GLU A 245 -15.03 -3.56 -21.73
C GLU A 245 -15.64 -4.08 -20.44
N PHE A 246 -16.25 -3.19 -19.66
CA PHE A 246 -16.95 -3.55 -18.44
C PHE A 246 -18.07 -4.55 -18.69
N ASN A 247 -18.92 -4.32 -19.70
CA ASN A 247 -20.01 -5.25 -20.04
C ASN A 247 -19.49 -6.65 -20.43
N LYS A 248 -18.35 -6.73 -21.12
CA LYS A 248 -17.69 -8.02 -21.44
C LYS A 248 -17.18 -8.71 -20.17
N THR A 249 -16.58 -7.96 -19.26
CA THR A 249 -16.13 -8.48 -17.96
C THR A 249 -17.34 -8.94 -17.13
N TYR A 250 -18.41 -8.16 -17.06
CA TYR A 250 -19.64 -8.50 -16.36
C TYR A 250 -20.21 -9.84 -16.87
N ALA A 251 -20.40 -9.98 -18.17
CA ALA A 251 -20.90 -11.21 -18.78
C ALA A 251 -20.01 -12.43 -18.51
N THR A 252 -18.70 -12.22 -18.36
CA THR A 252 -17.74 -13.27 -18.00
C THR A 252 -17.83 -13.63 -16.51
N VAL A 253 -17.90 -12.63 -15.64
CA VAL A 253 -17.97 -12.78 -14.19
C VAL A 253 -19.26 -13.49 -13.76
N THR A 254 -20.39 -13.22 -14.42
CA THR A 254 -21.69 -13.82 -14.09
C THR A 254 -21.90 -15.21 -14.70
N ASN A 255 -21.09 -15.61 -15.67
CA ASN A 255 -21.17 -16.94 -16.26
C ASN A 255 -20.52 -17.98 -15.33
N LYS A 256 -21.26 -19.05 -15.03
CA LYS A 256 -20.81 -20.08 -14.08
C LYS A 256 -19.62 -20.87 -14.63
N GLU A 257 -19.70 -21.34 -15.87
CA GLU A 257 -18.68 -22.19 -16.47
C GLU A 257 -17.31 -21.47 -16.52
N LYS A 258 -17.30 -20.21 -16.95
CA LYS A 258 -16.10 -19.37 -16.97
C LYS A 258 -15.54 -19.09 -15.58
N PHE A 259 -16.41 -18.96 -14.57
CA PHE A 259 -15.95 -18.78 -13.21
C PHE A 259 -15.39 -20.07 -12.62
N ASP A 260 -15.98 -21.22 -12.93
CA ASP A 260 -15.44 -22.54 -12.57
C ASP A 260 -14.05 -22.76 -13.20
N GLU A 261 -13.87 -22.40 -14.48
CA GLU A 261 -12.57 -22.40 -15.17
C GLU A 261 -11.55 -21.51 -14.45
N LEU A 262 -11.96 -20.31 -14.03
CA LEU A 262 -11.11 -19.40 -13.26
C LEU A 262 -10.75 -20.01 -11.89
N MET A 263 -11.69 -20.62 -11.17
CA MET A 263 -11.40 -21.31 -9.90
C MET A 263 -10.44 -22.49 -10.10
N ALA A 264 -10.59 -23.24 -11.18
CA ALA A 264 -9.64 -24.30 -11.55
C ALA A 264 -8.24 -23.73 -11.83
N GLN A 265 -8.13 -22.61 -12.55
CA GLN A 265 -6.85 -21.94 -12.81
C GLN A 265 -6.19 -21.44 -11.51
N VAL A 266 -6.98 -20.88 -10.58
CA VAL A 266 -6.49 -20.50 -9.25
C VAL A 266 -6.01 -21.74 -8.48
N GLY A 267 -6.78 -22.82 -8.51
CA GLY A 267 -6.44 -24.11 -7.88
C GLY A 267 -5.10 -24.66 -8.38
N MET A 268 -4.90 -24.73 -9.71
CA MET A 268 -3.64 -25.16 -10.32
C MET A 268 -2.46 -24.26 -9.96
N THR A 269 -2.69 -22.94 -9.91
CA THR A 269 -1.66 -21.98 -9.48
C THR A 269 -1.24 -22.23 -8.04
N LEU A 270 -2.21 -22.47 -7.14
CA LEU A 270 -1.95 -22.76 -5.74
C LEU A 270 -1.33 -24.15 -5.54
N ASP A 271 -1.61 -25.13 -6.39
CA ASP A 271 -0.93 -26.44 -6.37
C ASP A 271 0.56 -26.30 -6.72
N ALA A 272 0.88 -25.49 -7.73
CA ALA A 272 2.26 -25.20 -8.08
C ALA A 272 2.99 -24.43 -6.95
N VAL A 273 2.29 -23.53 -6.26
CA VAL A 273 2.83 -22.82 -5.08
C VAL A 273 3.03 -23.77 -3.90
N GLU A 274 2.06 -24.64 -3.59
CA GLU A 274 2.13 -25.63 -2.52
C GLU A 274 3.35 -26.56 -2.74
N GLU A 275 3.51 -27.10 -3.95
CA GLU A 275 4.63 -27.95 -4.32
C GLU A 275 5.97 -27.22 -4.19
N GLN A 276 6.02 -25.95 -4.61
CA GLN A 276 7.22 -25.12 -4.48
C GLN A 276 7.56 -24.82 -3.01
N LEU A 277 6.57 -24.54 -2.17
CA LEU A 277 6.79 -24.34 -0.74
C LEU A 277 7.18 -25.66 -0.04
N LYS A 278 6.70 -26.80 -0.51
CA LYS A 278 7.03 -28.10 0.06
C LYS A 278 8.46 -28.52 -0.27
N ASN A 279 8.83 -28.47 -1.56
CA ASN A 279 10.04 -29.13 -2.07
C ASN A 279 11.09 -28.15 -2.59
N GLY A 280 10.73 -26.89 -2.81
CA GLY A 280 11.60 -25.90 -3.45
C GLY A 280 12.29 -24.92 -2.52
N ARG A 281 12.17 -25.10 -1.19
CA ARG A 281 12.79 -24.26 -0.15
C ARG A 281 13.95 -24.98 0.52
N GLN A 282 14.95 -24.23 1.00
CA GLN A 282 16.05 -24.83 1.76
C GLN A 282 15.64 -25.06 3.22
N LYS A 283 14.84 -24.15 3.78
CA LYS A 283 14.28 -24.25 5.13
C LYS A 283 12.76 -24.05 5.12
N PRO A 284 12.02 -24.67 6.05
CA PRO A 284 10.58 -24.44 6.20
C PRO A 284 10.19 -22.98 6.48
N THR A 285 11.14 -22.15 6.90
CA THR A 285 10.94 -20.71 7.17
C THR A 285 11.21 -19.83 5.96
N ASP A 286 11.81 -20.35 4.89
CA ASP A 286 12.06 -19.57 3.68
C ASP A 286 10.73 -19.15 3.03
N TRP A 287 10.81 -18.10 2.21
CA TRP A 287 9.69 -17.59 1.43
C TRP A 287 9.51 -18.42 0.15
N LEU A 288 8.67 -17.97 -0.78
CA LEU A 288 8.24 -18.79 -1.91
C LEU A 288 9.43 -19.36 -2.71
N ILE A 289 10.43 -18.53 -2.99
CA ILE A 289 11.59 -18.91 -3.81
C ILE A 289 12.92 -18.81 -3.06
N HIS A 290 13.06 -17.81 -2.19
CA HIS A 290 14.32 -17.43 -1.56
C HIS A 290 14.17 -17.37 -0.03
N LYS A 291 15.29 -17.36 0.69
CA LYS A 291 15.29 -17.13 2.14
C LYS A 291 14.73 -15.75 2.53
N ASP A 292 14.87 -14.78 1.63
CA ASP A 292 14.36 -13.41 1.76
C ASP A 292 13.07 -13.23 0.94
N PHE A 293 12.21 -12.31 1.37
CA PHE A 293 10.90 -12.05 0.75
C PHE A 293 11.07 -11.40 -0.62
N THR A 294 10.33 -11.87 -1.63
CA THR A 294 10.52 -11.47 -3.03
C THR A 294 9.31 -10.80 -3.70
N THR A 295 9.47 -10.32 -4.93
CA THR A 295 8.37 -9.82 -5.76
C THR A 295 7.32 -10.90 -6.08
N ALA A 296 7.72 -12.17 -6.12
CA ALA A 296 6.78 -13.29 -6.22
C ALA A 296 5.94 -13.43 -4.93
N ASP A 297 6.57 -13.21 -3.77
CA ASP A 297 5.87 -13.20 -2.48
C ASP A 297 4.90 -12.03 -2.34
N VAL A 298 5.24 -10.83 -2.85
CA VAL A 298 4.30 -9.69 -2.94
C VAL A 298 3.04 -10.09 -3.69
N SER A 299 3.21 -10.77 -4.83
CA SER A 299 2.10 -11.19 -5.70
C SER A 299 1.26 -12.29 -5.03
N LEU A 300 1.92 -13.32 -4.47
CA LEU A 300 1.24 -14.40 -3.75
C LEU A 300 0.45 -13.88 -2.56
N THR A 301 1.07 -13.04 -1.74
CA THR A 301 0.46 -12.46 -0.53
C THR A 301 -0.80 -11.67 -0.87
N THR A 302 -0.74 -10.84 -1.90
CA THR A 302 -1.88 -10.04 -2.33
C THR A 302 -3.02 -10.92 -2.84
N LEU A 303 -2.70 -11.98 -3.60
CA LEU A 303 -3.69 -12.97 -4.05
C LEU A 303 -4.34 -13.69 -2.87
N LEU A 304 -3.55 -14.28 -1.97
CA LEU A 304 -4.06 -15.04 -0.83
C LEU A 304 -4.91 -14.16 0.10
N TYR A 305 -4.46 -12.93 0.39
CA TYR A 305 -5.27 -11.97 1.14
C TYR A 305 -6.60 -11.71 0.44
N ARG A 306 -6.61 -11.52 -0.88
CA ARG A 306 -7.85 -11.29 -1.61
C ARG A 306 -8.80 -12.47 -1.52
N LEU A 307 -8.30 -13.68 -1.76
CA LEU A 307 -9.09 -14.92 -1.70
C LEU A 307 -9.69 -15.12 -0.30
N ASP A 308 -8.92 -14.85 0.74
CA ASP A 308 -9.36 -14.91 2.14
C ASP A 308 -10.48 -13.92 2.44
N ILE A 309 -10.31 -12.63 2.14
CA ILE A 309 -11.33 -11.64 2.50
C ILE A 309 -12.63 -11.78 1.70
N VAL A 310 -12.59 -12.30 0.47
CA VAL A 310 -13.81 -12.55 -0.32
C VAL A 310 -14.49 -13.87 0.04
N GLY A 311 -13.88 -14.66 0.92
CA GLY A 311 -14.42 -15.89 1.51
C GLY A 311 -14.14 -17.17 0.72
N LEU A 312 -13.13 -17.16 -0.15
CA LEU A 312 -12.74 -18.31 -0.99
C LEU A 312 -11.60 -19.14 -0.38
N SER A 313 -10.99 -18.72 0.73
CA SER A 313 -9.85 -19.41 1.36
C SER A 313 -10.15 -20.86 1.72
N ASP A 314 -11.33 -21.11 2.29
CA ASP A 314 -11.70 -22.44 2.79
C ASP A 314 -11.91 -23.44 1.65
N HIS A 315 -12.20 -22.95 0.45
CA HIS A 315 -12.28 -23.76 -0.75
C HIS A 315 -10.91 -23.94 -1.44
N LEU A 316 -10.11 -22.86 -1.50
CA LEU A 316 -8.92 -22.80 -2.36
C LEU A 316 -7.62 -23.15 -1.64
N PHE A 317 -7.50 -23.00 -0.34
CA PHE A 317 -6.31 -23.41 0.41
C PHE A 317 -6.65 -23.79 1.87
N PRO A 318 -7.59 -24.73 2.07
CA PRO A 318 -7.87 -25.23 3.40
C PRO A 318 -6.62 -25.94 3.96
N LYS A 319 -6.49 -25.98 5.29
CA LYS A 319 -5.30 -26.49 5.98
C LYS A 319 -5.00 -27.96 5.66
N ASP A 320 -6.04 -28.77 5.46
CA ASP A 320 -5.97 -30.19 5.11
C ASP A 320 -5.76 -30.45 3.60
N GLY A 321 -5.94 -29.44 2.75
CA GLY A 321 -5.71 -29.52 1.30
C GLY A 321 -4.39 -28.93 0.83
N ARG A 322 -4.02 -27.73 1.34
CA ARG A 322 -2.80 -26.99 0.97
C ARG A 322 -2.10 -26.43 2.23
N PRO A 323 -1.52 -27.32 3.07
CA PRO A 323 -0.93 -26.92 4.36
C PRO A 323 0.22 -25.92 4.24
N GLN A 324 1.07 -26.01 3.20
CA GLN A 324 2.20 -25.08 3.06
C GLN A 324 1.72 -23.68 2.70
N VAL A 325 0.74 -23.54 1.80
CA VAL A 325 0.09 -22.27 1.46
C VAL A 325 -0.62 -21.69 2.68
N HIS A 326 -1.35 -22.53 3.42
CA HIS A 326 -2.04 -22.12 4.65
C HIS A 326 -1.05 -21.55 5.69
N ASP A 327 0.03 -22.29 5.98
CA ASP A 327 1.05 -21.86 6.93
C ASP A 327 1.83 -20.63 6.43
N TYR A 328 2.12 -20.56 5.12
CA TYR A 328 2.69 -19.37 4.49
C TYR A 328 1.82 -18.14 4.72
N PHE A 329 0.51 -18.26 4.50
CA PHE A 329 -0.42 -17.15 4.69
C PHE A 329 -0.48 -16.69 6.15
N GLY A 330 -0.49 -17.64 7.09
CA GLY A 330 -0.42 -17.32 8.52
C GLY A 330 0.86 -16.54 8.90
N ARG A 331 2.02 -16.88 8.31
CA ARG A 331 3.28 -16.16 8.54
C ARG A 331 3.28 -14.78 7.91
N VAL A 332 2.81 -14.63 6.68
CA VAL A 332 2.89 -13.35 5.97
C VAL A 332 2.01 -12.27 6.62
N GLN A 333 0.87 -12.67 7.20
CA GLN A 333 -0.01 -11.78 7.98
C GLN A 333 0.68 -11.16 9.21
N GLN A 334 1.76 -11.77 9.72
CA GLN A 334 2.49 -11.24 10.87
C GLN A 334 3.49 -10.14 10.51
N ARG A 335 3.83 -9.99 9.23
CA ARG A 335 4.82 -9.01 8.77
C ARG A 335 4.33 -7.58 8.98
N PRO A 336 5.18 -6.64 9.41
CA PRO A 336 4.81 -5.23 9.55
C PRO A 336 4.25 -4.64 8.25
N ALA A 337 4.93 -4.88 7.13
CA ALA A 337 4.50 -4.39 5.82
C ALA A 337 3.08 -4.87 5.45
N PHE A 338 2.73 -6.13 5.76
CA PHE A 338 1.38 -6.64 5.57
C PHE A 338 0.35 -5.81 6.36
N LYS A 339 0.60 -5.59 7.65
CA LYS A 339 -0.32 -4.85 8.54
C LYS A 339 -0.50 -3.39 8.11
N GLU A 340 0.52 -2.81 7.49
CA GLU A 340 0.49 -1.44 6.95
C GLU A 340 -0.20 -1.36 5.57
N SER A 341 -0.11 -2.40 4.75
CA SER A 341 -0.65 -2.39 3.38
C SER A 341 -2.11 -2.82 3.28
N PHE A 342 -2.57 -3.69 4.17
CA PHE A 342 -3.91 -4.27 4.10
C PHE A 342 -4.83 -3.69 5.18
N PRO A 343 -6.02 -3.20 4.82
CA PRO A 343 -6.99 -2.67 5.78
C PRO A 343 -7.31 -3.67 6.90
N GLY A 344 -7.01 -3.28 8.14
CA GLY A 344 -7.39 -4.00 9.34
C GLY A 344 -8.73 -3.55 9.92
N LEU A 345 -9.15 -4.20 11.01
CA LEU A 345 -10.42 -3.94 11.69
C LEU A 345 -10.61 -2.45 12.05
N PHE A 346 -9.57 -1.80 12.60
CA PHE A 346 -9.63 -0.38 12.95
C PHE A 346 -9.86 0.53 11.74
N TYR A 347 -9.23 0.23 10.60
CA TYR A 347 -9.45 0.98 9.36
C TYR A 347 -10.91 0.85 8.91
N HIS A 348 -11.48 -0.36 8.94
CA HIS A 348 -12.89 -0.56 8.60
C HIS A 348 -13.80 0.23 9.55
N PHE A 349 -13.56 0.19 10.86
CA PHE A 349 -14.31 0.98 11.83
C PHE A 349 -14.24 2.49 11.52
N LYS A 350 -13.03 3.03 11.26
CA LYS A 350 -12.87 4.43 10.86
C LYS A 350 -13.66 4.75 9.59
N ALA A 351 -13.60 3.87 8.59
CA ALA A 351 -14.28 4.05 7.31
C ALA A 351 -15.82 3.98 7.41
N PHE A 352 -16.37 3.10 8.25
CA PHE A 352 -17.82 2.95 8.43
C PHE A 352 -18.43 4.00 9.36
N PHE A 353 -17.72 4.39 10.42
CA PHE A 353 -18.26 5.26 11.47
C PHE A 353 -17.75 6.70 11.41
N GLY A 354 -16.90 7.04 10.43
CA GLY A 354 -16.60 8.42 10.08
C GLY A 354 -15.91 9.23 11.18
N PHE A 355 -15.12 8.61 12.05
CA PHE A 355 -14.17 9.37 12.89
C PHE A 355 -13.17 10.02 11.93
N GLN A 356 -13.32 11.32 11.64
CA GLN A 356 -12.35 12.07 10.84
C GLN A 356 -11.07 12.28 11.62
#